data_AF-A0A951TDC6-F1
#
_entry.id   AF-A0A951TDC6-F1
#
_cell.length_a   1.000
_cell.length_b   1.000
_cell.length_c   1.000
_cell.angle_alpha   90.00
_cell.angle_beta   90.00
_cell.angle_gamma   90.00
#
_symmetry.space_group_name_H-M   'P 1'
#
loop_
_entity.id
_entity.type
_entity.pdbx_description
1 polymer ?
#
loop_
_entity_poly.entity_id
_entity_poly.type
_entity_poly.pdbx_seq_one_letter_code
_entity_poly.pdbx_strand_id
1 'polypeptide(L)'
;MRKVEYTLLGITILALFLKIQFVPGGASLLVLSVSTLTIFYYMYAPLLFTDKWDEKFDFSHLSAQAIKTDNKRFLIIQNLSRWVLSMIILGVLFNLQYWPGGRLLLTIGLIAAVITYYLIRNSKFANKEKYGQRVNNRLLAFTLIGMIIISKLNGFI
;
A
#
# COMPACT_ATOMS: atom_id res chain seq x y z
N MET A 1 -9.96 -11.87 -0.13
CA MET A 1 -8.66 -11.19 0.09
C MET A 1 -8.52 -10.39 1.39
N ARG A 2 -9.55 -9.70 1.92
CA ARG A 2 -9.37 -8.86 3.14
C ARG A 2 -8.89 -9.65 4.37
N LYS A 3 -9.34 -10.90 4.53
CA LYS A 3 -8.85 -11.80 5.58
C LYS A 3 -7.32 -11.99 5.50
N VAL A 4 -6.79 -12.23 4.28
CA VAL A 4 -5.34 -12.37 4.03
C VAL A 4 -4.59 -11.08 4.36
N GLU A 5 -5.12 -9.93 3.95
CA GLU A 5 -4.58 -8.61 4.30
C GLU A 5 -4.45 -8.45 5.82
N TYR A 6 -5.52 -8.73 6.57
CA TYR A 6 -5.52 -8.64 8.02
C TYR A 6 -4.58 -9.65 8.69
N THR A 7 -4.50 -10.88 8.18
CA THR A 7 -3.54 -11.88 8.66
C THR A 7 -2.10 -11.40 8.46
N LEU A 8 -1.76 -10.88 7.28
CA LEU A 8 -0.42 -10.35 7.00
C LEU A 8 -0.08 -9.12 7.84
N LEU A 9 -1.04 -8.22 8.06
CA LEU A 9 -0.89 -7.09 8.96
C LEU A 9 -0.68 -7.56 10.41
N GLY A 10 -1.43 -8.56 10.87
CA GLY A 10 -1.26 -9.15 12.20
C GLY A 10 0.13 -9.75 12.40
N ILE A 11 0.62 -10.53 11.43
CA ILE A 11 1.99 -11.09 11.47
C ILE A 11 3.04 -9.96 11.48
N THR A 12 2.82 -8.89 10.72
CA THR A 12 3.73 -7.74 10.67
C THR A 12 3.78 -6.98 12.00
N ILE A 13 2.63 -6.78 12.66
CA ILE A 13 2.57 -6.15 13.98
C ILE A 13 3.27 -7.03 15.02
N LEU A 14 3.05 -8.35 14.99
CA LEU A 14 3.73 -9.30 15.85
C LEU A 14 5.26 -9.25 15.64
N ALA A 15 5.72 -9.26 14.39
CA ALA A 15 7.14 -9.17 14.06
C ALA A 15 7.77 -7.86 14.52
N LEU A 16 7.03 -6.75 14.40
CA LEU A 16 7.48 -5.44 14.89
C LEU A 16 7.62 -5.45 16.42
N PHE A 17 6.66 -6.05 17.13
CA PHE A 17 6.72 -6.21 18.58
C PHE A 17 7.94 -7.04 19.01
N LEU A 18 8.18 -8.19 18.35
CA LEU A 18 9.35 -9.03 18.62
C LEU A 18 10.67 -8.30 18.38
N LYS A 19 10.74 -7.48 17.32
CA LYS A 19 11.91 -6.65 17.03
C LYS A 19 12.16 -5.61 18.14
N ILE A 20 11.12 -4.95 18.64
CA ILE A 20 11.24 -3.94 19.71
C ILE A 20 11.68 -4.59 21.03
N GLN A 21 11.26 -5.83 21.31
CA GLN A 21 11.68 -6.60 22.47
C GLN A 21 13.06 -7.28 22.31
N PHE A 22 13.78 -6.99 21.21
CA PHE A 22 15.08 -7.58 20.89
C PHE A 22 15.08 -9.12 20.85
N VAL A 23 13.93 -9.74 20.54
CA VAL A 23 13.83 -11.20 20.42
C VAL A 23 14.63 -11.66 19.18
N PRO A 24 15.52 -12.65 19.30
CA PRO A 24 16.29 -13.16 18.16
C PRO A 24 15.35 -13.64 17.04
N GLY A 25 15.63 -13.23 15.81
CA GLY A 25 14.79 -13.52 14.64
C GLY A 25 13.62 -12.56 14.41
N GLY A 26 13.28 -11.66 15.35
CA GLY A 26 12.21 -10.68 15.16
C GLY A 26 12.44 -9.76 13.95
N ALA A 27 13.68 -9.35 13.71
CA ALA A 27 14.05 -8.55 12.53
C ALA A 27 13.84 -9.32 11.22
N SER A 28 14.23 -10.60 11.16
CA SER A 28 14.04 -11.46 9.97
C SER A 28 12.57 -11.71 9.69
N LEU A 29 11.77 -11.98 10.72
CA LEU A 29 10.33 -12.14 10.58
C LEU A 29 9.67 -10.85 10.06
N LEU A 30 10.13 -9.67 10.51
CA LEU A 30 9.63 -8.38 10.02
C LEU A 30 9.95 -8.19 8.53
N VAL A 31 11.17 -8.55 8.09
CA VAL A 31 11.53 -8.50 6.67
C VAL A 31 10.61 -9.40 5.85
N LEU A 32 10.42 -10.65 6.27
CA LEU A 32 9.57 -11.60 5.54
C LEU A 32 8.11 -11.15 5.50
N SER A 33 7.55 -10.73 6.63
CA SER A 33 6.15 -10.33 6.71
C SER A 33 5.86 -9.07 5.89
N VAL A 34 6.70 -8.04 6.00
CA VAL A 34 6.51 -6.79 5.27
C VAL A 34 6.81 -6.95 3.78
N SER A 35 7.79 -7.78 3.40
CA SER A 35 8.06 -8.08 1.99
C SER A 35 6.89 -8.82 1.35
N THR A 36 6.32 -9.81 2.07
CA THR A 36 5.13 -10.53 1.62
C THR A 36 3.94 -9.58 1.49
N LEU A 37 3.73 -8.67 2.46
CA LEU A 37 2.70 -7.64 2.40
C LEU A 37 2.91 -6.70 1.20
N THR A 38 4.15 -6.32 0.91
CA THR A 38 4.51 -5.47 -0.24
C THR A 38 4.15 -6.16 -1.55
N ILE A 39 4.56 -7.42 -1.73
CA ILE A 39 4.23 -8.21 -2.93
C ILE A 39 2.72 -8.39 -3.05
N PHE A 40 2.04 -8.66 -1.94
CA PHE A 40 0.58 -8.82 -1.91
C PHE A 40 -0.14 -7.54 -2.35
N TYR A 41 0.28 -6.38 -1.85
CA TYR A 41 -0.25 -5.09 -2.30
C TYR A 41 0.08 -4.80 -3.75
N TYR A 42 1.30 -5.09 -4.19
CA TYR A 42 1.70 -4.91 -5.58
C TYR A 42 0.85 -5.75 -6.52
N MET A 43 0.61 -7.03 -6.21
CA MET A 43 -0.11 -7.99 -7.07
C MET A 43 -1.63 -7.92 -6.97
N TYR A 44 -2.20 -7.61 -5.81
CA TYR A 44 -3.64 -7.79 -5.56
C TYR A 44 -4.39 -6.52 -5.16
N ALA A 45 -3.74 -5.34 -5.14
CA ALA A 45 -4.40 -4.08 -4.77
C ALA A 45 -5.72 -3.80 -5.53
N PRO A 46 -5.85 -3.96 -6.87
CA PRO A 46 -7.12 -3.69 -7.55
C PRO A 46 -8.25 -4.63 -7.09
N LEU A 47 -7.90 -5.88 -6.78
CA LEU A 47 -8.84 -6.88 -6.27
C LEU A 47 -9.24 -6.58 -4.82
N LEU A 48 -8.33 -6.05 -4.01
CA LEU A 48 -8.58 -5.67 -2.61
C LEU A 48 -9.57 -4.51 -2.47
N PHE A 49 -9.62 -3.64 -3.48
CA PHE A 49 -10.41 -2.41 -3.45
C PHE A 49 -11.80 -2.58 -4.10
N THR A 50 -11.99 -3.65 -4.87
CA THR A 50 -13.27 -3.98 -5.50
C THR A 50 -14.23 -4.67 -4.51
N ASP A 51 -15.55 -4.45 -4.67
CA ASP A 51 -16.58 -5.01 -3.78
C ASP A 51 -16.99 -6.43 -4.12
N LYS A 52 -16.96 -6.78 -5.41
CA LYS A 52 -17.35 -8.10 -5.89
C LYS A 52 -16.12 -8.96 -5.99
N TRP A 53 -16.01 -9.90 -5.05
CA TRP A 53 -15.26 -11.12 -5.27
C TRP A 53 -16.17 -12.03 -6.09
N ASP A 54 -16.15 -11.83 -7.41
CA ASP A 54 -16.69 -12.85 -8.30
C ASP A 54 -15.63 -13.96 -8.35
N GLU A 55 -15.99 -15.20 -8.04
CA GLU A 55 -15.06 -16.35 -8.15
C GLU A 55 -14.54 -16.52 -9.59
N LYS A 56 -15.21 -15.87 -10.55
CA LYS A 56 -14.73 -15.59 -11.90
C LYS A 56 -14.20 -14.16 -12.01
N PHE A 57 -13.24 -13.77 -11.17
CA PHE A 57 -12.51 -12.51 -11.37
C PHE A 57 -11.63 -12.65 -12.60
N ASP A 58 -12.26 -12.49 -13.76
CA ASP A 58 -11.58 -12.47 -15.03
C ASP A 58 -10.95 -11.08 -15.17
N PHE A 59 -9.64 -11.03 -15.47
CA PHE A 59 -8.99 -9.77 -15.85
C PHE A 59 -9.68 -9.14 -17.08
N SER A 60 -10.42 -9.95 -17.85
CA SER A 60 -11.30 -9.49 -18.92
C SER A 60 -12.45 -8.59 -18.43
N HIS A 61 -12.88 -8.63 -17.16
CA HIS A 61 -13.92 -7.75 -16.63
C HIS A 61 -13.39 -6.39 -16.15
N LEU A 62 -12.15 -6.33 -15.65
CA LEU A 62 -11.46 -5.05 -15.43
C LEU A 62 -11.13 -4.37 -16.76
N SER A 63 -10.70 -5.15 -17.76
CA SER A 63 -10.60 -4.63 -19.12
C SER A 63 -11.99 -4.30 -19.67
N ALA A 64 -13.02 -5.12 -19.52
CA ALA A 64 -14.37 -4.83 -20.03
C ALA A 64 -15.03 -3.60 -19.37
N GLN A 65 -14.79 -3.34 -18.08
CA GLN A 65 -15.25 -2.10 -17.41
C GLN A 65 -14.40 -0.88 -17.80
N ALA A 66 -13.10 -1.08 -18.06
CA ALA A 66 -12.22 -0.09 -18.69
C ALA A 66 -12.40 0.06 -20.22
N ILE A 67 -13.10 -0.87 -20.86
CA ILE A 67 -13.49 -0.86 -22.29
C ILE A 67 -14.89 -0.24 -22.42
N LYS A 68 -15.81 -0.50 -21.46
CA LYS A 68 -17.09 0.20 -21.34
C LYS A 68 -16.93 1.67 -20.97
N THR A 69 -15.87 1.98 -20.24
CA THR A 69 -15.49 3.33 -19.83
C THR A 69 -14.15 3.62 -20.49
N ASP A 70 -14.13 4.22 -21.68
CA ASP A 70 -12.94 4.62 -22.45
C ASP A 70 -12.05 5.64 -21.69
N ASN A 71 -11.54 5.23 -20.53
CA ASN A 71 -10.92 6.08 -19.54
C ASN A 71 -9.57 5.47 -19.19
N LYS A 72 -8.59 5.71 -20.07
CA LYS A 72 -7.16 5.51 -19.82
C LYS A 72 -6.74 5.98 -18.41
N ARG A 73 -7.39 7.05 -17.91
CA ARG A 73 -7.21 7.61 -16.56
C ARG A 73 -7.48 6.60 -15.45
N PHE A 74 -8.49 5.74 -15.59
CA PHE A 74 -8.82 4.72 -14.58
C PHE A 74 -7.72 3.67 -14.46
N LEU A 75 -7.22 3.16 -15.59
CA LEU A 75 -6.12 2.20 -15.63
C LEU A 75 -4.84 2.80 -15.04
N ILE A 76 -4.55 4.07 -15.35
CA ILE A 76 -3.41 4.79 -14.79
C ILE A 76 -3.53 4.90 -13.27
N ILE A 77 -4.69 5.36 -12.76
CA ILE A 77 -4.93 5.50 -11.31
C ILE A 77 -4.82 4.15 -10.61
N GLN A 78 -5.39 3.09 -11.19
CA GLN A 78 -5.27 1.75 -10.64
C GLN A 78 -3.80 1.35 -10.52
N ASN A 79 -3.05 1.38 -11.62
CA ASN A 79 -1.65 0.96 -11.61
C ASN A 79 -0.83 1.81 -10.62
N LEU A 80 -0.94 3.13 -10.72
CA LEU A 80 -0.23 4.07 -9.84
C LEU A 80 -0.47 3.77 -8.36
N SER A 81 -1.73 3.52 -7.96
CA SER A 81 -2.07 3.22 -6.56
C SER A 81 -1.37 1.97 -6.02
N ARG A 82 -1.18 0.93 -6.84
CA ARG A 82 -0.49 -0.32 -6.45
C ARG A 82 0.99 -0.06 -6.20
N TRP A 83 1.62 0.67 -7.11
CA TRP A 83 3.04 1.04 -7.03
C TRP A 83 3.30 1.88 -5.79
N VAL A 84 2.48 2.90 -5.57
CA VAL A 84 2.66 3.84 -4.47
C VAL A 84 2.47 3.19 -3.11
N LEU A 85 1.41 2.38 -2.93
CA LEU A 85 1.22 1.65 -1.67
C LEU A 85 2.38 0.71 -1.38
N SER A 86 2.87 0.00 -2.40
CA SER A 86 4.01 -0.92 -2.26
C SER A 86 5.30 -0.18 -1.91
N MET A 87 5.56 0.96 -2.56
CA MET A 87 6.72 1.81 -2.25
C MET A 87 6.70 2.34 -0.81
N ILE A 88 5.54 2.76 -0.30
CA ILE A 88 5.42 3.22 1.08
C ILE A 88 5.71 2.07 2.05
N ILE A 89 5.10 0.90 1.85
CA ILE A 89 5.30 -0.27 2.72
C ILE A 89 6.77 -0.71 2.71
N LEU A 90 7.41 -0.73 1.53
CA LEU A 90 8.82 -1.08 1.38
C LEU A 90 9.75 -0.02 1.98
N GLY A 91 9.45 1.26 1.80
CA GLY A 91 10.17 2.37 2.43
C GLY A 91 10.10 2.30 3.96
N VAL A 92 8.93 1.97 4.51
CA VAL A 92 8.75 1.70 5.94
C VAL A 92 9.65 0.56 6.40
N LEU A 93 9.71 -0.55 5.66
CA LEU A 93 10.59 -1.67 6.00
C LEU A 93 12.06 -1.23 6.06
N PHE A 94 12.54 -0.57 5.02
CA PHE A 94 13.95 -0.18 4.92
C PHE A 94 14.32 0.81 6.03
N ASN A 95 13.42 1.75 6.33
CA ASN A 95 13.63 2.73 7.39
C ASN A 95 13.64 2.05 8.78
N LEU A 96 12.72 1.12 9.03
CA LEU A 96 12.70 0.35 10.28
C LEU A 96 13.96 -0.51 10.44
N GLN A 97 14.51 -1.08 9.36
CA GLN A 97 15.75 -1.87 9.39
C GLN A 97 17.03 -1.02 9.39
N TYR A 98 16.93 0.31 9.43
CA TYR A 98 18.06 1.23 9.33
C TYR A 98 18.91 0.99 8.06
N TRP A 99 18.28 0.51 6.99
CA TRP A 99 18.97 0.29 5.74
C TRP A 99 19.20 1.62 5.00
N PRO A 100 20.36 1.75 4.32
CA PRO A 100 20.66 2.96 3.57
C PRO A 100 19.61 3.22 2.49
N GLY A 101 19.24 4.48 2.32
CA GLY A 101 18.21 4.89 1.34
C GLY A 101 16.76 4.67 1.78
N GLY A 102 16.49 4.03 2.93
CA GLY A 102 15.12 3.81 3.41
C GLY A 102 14.30 5.09 3.58
N ARG A 103 14.93 6.16 4.09
CA ARG A 103 14.30 7.49 4.19
C ARG A 103 13.95 8.07 2.82
N LEU A 104 14.88 8.03 1.88
CA LEU A 104 14.67 8.56 0.53
C LEU A 104 13.54 7.80 -0.18
N LEU A 105 13.53 6.47 -0.09
CA LEU A 105 12.48 5.62 -0.65
C LEU A 105 11.11 5.95 -0.04
N LEU A 106 11.04 6.09 1.29
CA LEU A 106 9.80 6.44 1.99
C LEU A 106 9.31 7.84 1.59
N THR A 107 10.20 8.83 1.50
CA THR A 107 9.86 10.20 1.08
C THR A 107 9.30 10.23 -0.34
N ILE A 108 9.94 9.51 -1.28
CA ILE A 108 9.43 9.40 -2.66
C ILE A 108 8.04 8.77 -2.67
N GLY A 109 7.85 7.69 -1.91
CA GLY A 109 6.55 7.04 -1.74
C GLY A 109 5.47 7.97 -1.19
N LEU A 110 5.79 8.77 -0.16
CA LEU A 110 4.87 9.74 0.44
C LEU A 110 4.49 10.87 -0.54
N ILE A 111 5.46 11.41 -1.30
CA ILE A 111 5.19 12.41 -2.33
C ILE A 111 4.27 11.82 -3.41
N ALA A 112 4.58 10.61 -3.89
CA ALA A 112 3.75 9.92 -4.85
C ALA A 112 2.35 9.61 -4.31
N ALA A 113 2.20 9.39 -2.99
CA ALA A 113 0.91 9.25 -2.32
C ALA A 113 0.07 10.53 -2.44
N VAL A 114 0.64 11.68 -2.11
CA VAL A 114 -0.08 12.97 -2.21
C VAL A 114 -0.56 13.20 -3.65
N ILE A 115 0.30 12.96 -4.65
CA ILE A 115 -0.06 13.07 -6.06
C ILE A 115 -1.19 12.11 -6.42
N THR A 116 -1.06 10.84 -6.02
CA THR A 116 -2.07 9.80 -6.29
C THR A 116 -3.41 10.13 -5.66
N TYR A 117 -3.41 10.60 -4.41
CA TYR A 117 -4.61 11.01 -3.68
C TYR A 117 -5.32 12.16 -4.40
N TYR A 118 -4.57 13.16 -4.84
CA TYR A 118 -5.11 14.30 -5.59
C TYR A 118 -5.71 13.86 -6.94
N LEU A 119 -5.00 13.00 -7.68
CA LEU A 119 -5.48 12.44 -8.95
C LEU A 119 -6.78 11.64 -8.78
N ILE A 120 -6.87 10.81 -7.74
CA ILE A 120 -8.10 10.07 -7.43
C ILE A 120 -9.21 11.05 -7.10
N ARG A 121 -8.98 12.02 -6.21
CA ARG A 121 -10.01 12.97 -5.75
C ARG A 121 -10.56 13.86 -6.86
N ASN A 122 -9.71 14.32 -7.78
CA ASN A 122 -10.11 15.13 -8.93
C ASN A 122 -10.70 14.29 -10.08
N SER A 123 -10.53 12.98 -10.05
CA SER A 123 -11.18 12.11 -11.01
C SER A 123 -12.66 11.95 -10.70
N LYS A 124 -13.49 11.80 -11.75
CA LYS A 124 -14.93 11.50 -11.61
C LYS A 124 -15.20 10.19 -10.84
N PHE A 125 -14.16 9.41 -10.55
CA PHE A 125 -14.22 8.14 -9.82
C PHE A 125 -14.31 8.32 -8.30
N ALA A 126 -13.86 9.45 -7.73
CA ALA A 126 -13.87 9.66 -6.27
C ALA A 126 -15.28 9.66 -5.65
N ASN A 127 -16.27 10.18 -6.38
CA ASN A 127 -17.62 10.38 -5.85
C ASN A 127 -18.65 9.34 -6.33
N LYS A 128 -18.37 8.59 -7.40
CA LYS A 128 -19.31 7.60 -7.95
C LYS A 128 -18.97 6.15 -7.60
N GLU A 129 -17.71 5.83 -7.33
CA GLU A 129 -17.27 4.46 -7.13
C GLU A 129 -16.69 4.23 -5.74
N LYS A 130 -17.24 3.23 -5.02
CA LYS A 130 -16.72 2.74 -3.73
C LYS A 130 -15.23 2.36 -3.80
N TYR A 131 -14.72 2.07 -4.99
CA TYR A 131 -13.31 1.81 -5.27
C TYR A 131 -12.41 2.99 -4.87
N GLY A 132 -12.68 4.19 -5.39
CA GLY A 132 -11.83 5.37 -5.17
C GLY A 132 -11.71 5.74 -3.69
N GLN A 133 -12.83 5.66 -2.95
CA GLN A 133 -12.85 5.91 -1.52
C GLN A 133 -11.98 4.90 -0.74
N ARG A 134 -11.99 3.61 -1.12
CA ARG A 134 -11.16 2.59 -0.46
C ARG A 134 -9.69 2.74 -0.70
N VAL A 135 -9.31 3.10 -1.93
CA VAL A 135 -7.92 3.38 -2.27
C VAL A 135 -7.46 4.57 -1.44
N ASN A 136 -8.23 5.67 -1.44
CA ASN A 136 -7.90 6.86 -0.67
C ASN A 136 -7.78 6.58 0.83
N ASN A 137 -8.71 5.85 1.43
CA ASN A 137 -8.66 5.56 2.87
C ASN A 137 -7.41 4.76 3.25
N ARG A 138 -7.03 3.75 2.45
CA ARG A 138 -5.80 2.98 2.69
C ARG A 138 -4.55 3.79 2.42
N LEU A 139 -4.54 4.55 1.32
CA LEU A 139 -3.42 5.41 0.96
C LEU A 139 -3.17 6.45 2.06
N LEU A 140 -4.22 7.07 2.60
CA LEU A 140 -4.13 7.95 3.77
C LEU A 140 -3.58 7.20 4.99
N ALA A 141 -4.09 6.01 5.31
CA ALA A 141 -3.62 5.23 6.45
C ALA A 141 -2.11 4.91 6.36
N PHE A 142 -1.63 4.36 5.24
CA PHE A 142 -0.21 4.07 5.05
C PHE A 142 0.65 5.33 4.97
N THR A 143 0.13 6.42 4.41
CA THR A 143 0.83 7.71 4.37
C THR A 143 1.04 8.26 5.79
N LEU A 144 0.00 8.21 6.63
CA LEU A 144 0.11 8.63 8.04
C LEU A 144 1.10 7.77 8.81
N ILE A 145 1.07 6.45 8.63
CA ILE A 145 2.05 5.54 9.23
C ILE A 145 3.48 5.90 8.78
N GLY A 146 3.68 6.12 7.48
CA GLY A 146 4.98 6.52 6.93
C GLY A 146 5.47 7.86 7.50
N MET A 147 4.58 8.84 7.65
CA MET A 147 4.90 10.13 8.27
C MET A 147 5.31 10.00 9.73
N ILE A 148 4.63 9.16 10.51
CA ILE A 148 5.00 8.92 11.92
C ILE A 148 6.39 8.27 12.02
N ILE A 149 6.68 7.32 11.13
CA ILE A 149 7.97 6.61 11.13
C ILE A 149 9.10 7.57 10.74
N ILE A 150 8.90 8.38 9.69
CA ILE A 150 9.94 9.32 9.26
C ILE A 150 10.18 10.42 10.31
N SER A 151 9.14 10.90 10.99
CA SER A 151 9.26 11.97 11.99
C SER A 151 10.00 11.52 13.25
N LYS A 152 9.72 10.30 13.75
CA LYS A 152 10.38 9.77 14.95
C LYS A 152 11.87 9.51 14.77
N LEU A 153 12.31 9.24 13.53
CA LEU A 153 13.71 8.96 13.21
C LEU A 153 14.53 10.23 12.94
N ASN A 154 13.90 11.40 12.82
CA ASN A 154 14.60 12.68 12.70
C ASN A 154 15.13 13.24 14.04
N GLY A 155 14.67 12.71 15.18
CA GLY A 155 15.15 13.13 16.51
C GLY A 155 16.38 12.37 17.04
N PHE A 156 16.99 11.49 16.22
CA PHE A 156 18.13 10.64 16.59
C PHE A 156 19.42 10.98 15.83
N ILE A 157 19.49 12.17 15.22
CA ILE A 157 20.72 12.74 14.63
C ILE A 157 21.05 14.00 15.41
#